data_AF-A0A8T5JNK1-F1
#
_entry.id   AF-A0A8T5JNK1-F1
#
_cell.length_a   1.000
_cell.length_b   1.000
_cell.length_c   1.000
_cell.angle_alpha   90.00
_cell.angle_beta   90.00
_cell.angle_gamma   90.00
#
_symmetry.space_group_name_H-M   'P 1'
#
loop_
_entity.id
_entity.type
_entity.pdbx_description
1 polymer ?
#
loop_
_entity_poly.entity_id
_entity_poly.type
_entity_poly.pdbx_seq_one_letter_code
_entity_poly.pdbx_strand_id
1 'polypeptide(L)'
;MLAAIKIRGMIRANGDLKHAVDVLGLRKKNGCILQPNTPSVKGMMQKLKDFITFGEIDDATLKLLIEKRSEPNKGEDQKFFRLHPPRGGFERKGTKKPFNLGGAVGYRGDKINDLIKRMI
;
A
#
# COMPACT_ATOMS: atom_id res chain seq x y z
N MET A 1 1.97 10.93 -7.22
CA MET A 1 1.01 10.55 -6.14
C MET A 1 1.63 9.39 -5.34
N LEU A 2 1.24 9.15 -4.09
CA LEU A 2 1.75 8.02 -3.29
C LEU A 2 0.70 6.92 -3.19
N ALA A 3 1.10 5.69 -3.45
CA ALA A 3 0.32 4.49 -3.18
C ALA A 3 0.85 3.80 -1.91
N ALA A 4 -0.05 3.31 -1.06
CA ALA A 4 0.30 2.55 0.13
C ALA A 4 -0.54 1.27 0.24
N ILE A 5 0.09 0.13 0.49
CA ILE A 5 -0.56 -1.18 0.60
C ILE A 5 -0.26 -1.82 1.96
N LYS A 6 -1.29 -2.31 2.65
CA LYS A 6 -1.12 -3.04 3.92
C LYS A 6 -0.74 -4.50 3.66
N ILE A 7 0.52 -4.85 3.92
CA ILE A 7 1.01 -6.21 3.71
C ILE A 7 0.84 -7.06 4.98
N ARG A 8 1.05 -6.47 6.16
CA ARG A 8 1.13 -7.21 7.42
C ARG A 8 -0.03 -6.89 8.37
N GLY A 9 -0.37 -7.87 9.19
CA GLY A 9 -1.29 -7.68 10.33
C GLY A 9 -0.64 -6.85 11.46
N MET A 10 -1.48 -6.31 12.34
CA MET A 10 -1.08 -5.34 13.38
C MET A 10 -1.22 -5.87 14.81
N ILE A 11 -1.14 -7.18 15.00
CA ILE A 11 -1.38 -7.83 16.31
C ILE A 11 -0.48 -7.22 17.40
N ARG A 12 0.81 -7.00 17.09
CA ARG A 12 1.81 -6.40 18.00
C ARG A 12 2.05 -4.90 17.79
N ALA A 13 1.16 -4.21 17.07
CA ALA A 13 1.31 -2.78 16.82
C ALA A 13 0.75 -1.97 18.00
N ASN A 14 1.38 -0.82 18.27
CA ASN A 14 0.91 0.15 19.26
C ASN A 14 -0.47 0.73 18.86
N GLY A 15 -1.21 1.23 19.85
CA GLY A 15 -2.55 1.82 19.66
C GLY A 15 -2.55 2.91 18.59
N ASP A 16 -1.59 3.82 18.63
CA ASP A 16 -1.47 4.93 17.67
C ASP A 16 -1.27 4.45 16.23
N LEU A 17 -0.50 3.37 16.05
CA LEU A 17 -0.26 2.80 14.72
C LEU A 17 -1.52 2.11 14.18
N LYS A 18 -2.28 1.44 15.04
CA LYS A 18 -3.58 0.85 14.68
C LYS A 18 -4.56 1.95 14.27
N HIS A 19 -4.66 2.99 15.09
CA HIS A 19 -5.55 4.13 14.82
C HIS A 19 -5.19 4.83 13.51
N ALA A 20 -3.91 5.11 13.25
CA ALA A 20 -3.46 5.74 12.01
C ALA A 20 -3.85 4.92 10.76
N VAL A 21 -3.78 3.58 10.85
CA VAL A 21 -4.13 2.68 9.74
C VAL A 21 -5.64 2.62 9.53
N ASP A 22 -6.41 2.65 10.62
CA ASP A 22 -7.87 2.68 10.57
C ASP A 22 -8.39 4.00 10.00
N VAL A 23 -7.75 5.14 10.33
CA VAL A 23 -8.02 6.46 9.72
C VAL A 23 -7.74 6.45 8.22
N LEU A 24 -6.66 5.78 7.78
CA LEU A 24 -6.36 5.57 6.36
C LEU A 24 -7.31 4.55 5.69
N GLY A 25 -8.23 3.92 6.40
CA GLY A 25 -9.15 2.92 5.85
C GLY A 25 -8.50 1.59 5.49
N LEU A 26 -7.23 1.36 5.87
CA LEU A 26 -6.47 0.14 5.60
C LEU A 26 -6.85 -0.99 6.57
N ARG A 27 -8.13 -1.37 6.60
CA ARG A 27 -8.65 -2.36 7.56
C ARG A 27 -8.14 -3.78 7.27
N LYS A 28 -8.27 -4.24 6.02
CA LYS A 28 -7.87 -5.59 5.57
C LYS A 28 -6.45 -5.61 4.97
N LYS A 29 -5.83 -6.79 4.96
CA LYS A 29 -4.58 -7.03 4.22
C LYS A 29 -4.81 -6.83 2.72
N ASN A 30 -3.76 -6.43 2.01
CA ASN A 30 -3.76 -6.08 0.59
C ASN A 30 -4.75 -4.95 0.22
N GLY A 31 -5.22 -4.19 1.21
CA GLY A 31 -5.87 -2.91 0.95
C GLY A 31 -4.83 -1.91 0.45
N CYS A 32 -5.16 -1.18 -0.60
CA CYS A 32 -4.35 -0.12 -1.19
C CYS A 32 -5.06 1.22 -1.02
N ILE A 33 -4.30 2.27 -0.67
CA ILE A 33 -4.79 3.65 -0.63
C ILE A 33 -3.91 4.55 -1.48
N LEU A 34 -4.52 5.53 -2.15
CA LEU A 34 -3.84 6.60 -2.86
C LEU A 34 -3.89 7.89 -2.03
N GLN A 35 -2.75 8.56 -1.87
CA GLN A 35 -2.65 9.85 -1.18
C GLN A 35 -1.73 10.82 -1.94
N PRO A 36 -1.91 12.15 -1.76
CA PRO A 36 -1.01 13.13 -2.33
C PRO A 36 0.38 13.04 -1.67
N ASN A 37 1.40 13.41 -2.43
CA ASN A 37 2.79 13.41 -1.95
C ASN A 37 3.06 14.67 -1.12
N THR A 38 2.49 14.74 0.08
CA THR A 38 2.78 15.81 1.05
C THR A 38 3.76 15.31 2.12
N PRO A 39 4.63 16.18 2.67
CA PRO A 39 5.57 15.79 3.72
C PRO A 39 4.89 15.15 4.94
N SER A 40 3.70 15.64 5.30
CA SER A 40 2.90 15.11 6.43
C SER A 40 2.46 13.67 6.20
N VAL A 41 1.93 13.36 5.00
CA VAL A 41 1.55 11.99 4.62
C VAL A 41 2.79 11.11 4.57
N LYS A 42 3.88 11.59 3.97
CA LYS A 42 5.15 10.84 3.90
C LYS A 42 5.67 10.47 5.29
N GLY A 43 5.63 11.41 6.24
CA GLY A 43 6.01 11.16 7.63
C GLY A 43 5.09 10.13 8.31
N MET A 44 3.78 10.20 8.07
CA MET A 44 2.83 9.19 8.55
C MET A 44 3.14 7.80 7.97
N MET A 45 3.40 7.70 6.66
CA MET A 45 3.75 6.43 6.00
C MET A 45 5.08 5.87 6.52
N GLN A 46 6.06 6.73 6.82
CA GLN A 46 7.32 6.33 7.44
C GLN A 46 7.14 5.77 8.85
N LYS A 47 6.21 6.29 9.65
CA LYS A 47 5.86 5.68 10.95
C LYS A 47 5.24 4.28 10.78
N LEU A 48 4.50 4.06 9.70
CA LEU A 48 3.83 2.78 9.39
C LEU A 48 4.72 1.79 8.62
N LYS A 49 5.96 2.15 8.28
CA LYS A 49 6.87 1.43 7.36
C LYS A 49 7.01 -0.06 7.63
N ASP A 50 6.84 -0.50 8.87
CA ASP A 50 7.02 -1.91 9.20
C ASP A 50 5.82 -2.75 8.75
N PHE A 51 4.62 -2.16 8.60
CA PHE A 51 3.38 -2.88 8.30
C PHE A 51 2.88 -2.66 6.86
N ILE A 52 3.16 -1.48 6.32
CA ILE A 52 2.76 -1.09 4.97
C ILE A 52 3.96 -1.11 4.03
N THR A 53 3.66 -1.23 2.75
CA THR A 53 4.58 -0.79 1.69
C THR A 53 4.03 0.47 1.06
N PHE A 54 4.90 1.40 0.68
CA PHE A 54 4.48 2.62 -0.03
C PHE A 54 5.50 3.07 -1.06
N GLY A 55 5.06 3.83 -2.05
CA GLY A 55 5.88 4.25 -3.18
C GLY A 55 5.16 5.22 -4.11
N GLU A 56 5.88 5.69 -5.11
CA GLU A 56 5.37 6.62 -6.11
C GLU A 56 4.69 5.82 -7.22
N ILE A 57 3.45 6.20 -7.53
CA ILE A 57 2.64 5.52 -8.54
C ILE A 57 2.72 6.28 -9.86
N ASP A 58 2.89 5.52 -10.94
CA ASP A 58 2.87 6.02 -12.31
C ASP A 58 1.43 6.18 -12.81
N ASP A 59 1.20 7.17 -13.69
CA ASP A 59 -0.12 7.45 -14.26
C ASP A 59 -0.69 6.24 -15.03
N ALA A 60 0.17 5.47 -15.70
CA ALA A 60 -0.22 4.24 -16.39
C ALA A 60 -0.75 3.18 -15.41
N THR A 61 -0.09 3.01 -14.26
CA THR A 61 -0.50 2.05 -13.24
C THR A 61 -1.76 2.51 -12.53
N LEU A 62 -1.90 3.82 -12.32
CA LEU A 62 -3.11 4.43 -11.75
C LEU A 62 -4.34 4.15 -12.60
N LYS A 63 -4.26 4.38 -13.92
CA LYS A 63 -5.36 4.09 -14.85
C LYS A 63 -5.78 2.62 -14.80
N LEU A 64 -4.82 1.70 -14.86
CA LEU A 64 -5.07 0.25 -14.78
C LEU A 64 -5.74 -0.16 -13.45
N LEU A 65 -5.34 0.48 -12.36
CA LEU A 65 -5.87 0.21 -11.03
C LEU A 65 -7.32 0.67 -10.89
N ILE A 66 -7.65 1.86 -11.41
CA ILE A 66 -9.02 2.37 -11.44
C ILE A 66 -9.89 1.50 -12.35
N GLU A 67 -9.42 1.18 -13.55
CA GLU A 67 -10.17 0.37 -14.53
C GLU A 67 -10.54 -1.01 -13.98
N LYS A 68 -9.58 -1.72 -13.36
CA LYS A 68 -9.78 -3.11 -12.95
C LYS A 68 -10.32 -3.30 -11.54
N ARG A 69 -10.18 -2.30 -10.66
CA ARG A 69 -10.45 -2.45 -9.22
C ARG A 69 -11.36 -1.37 -8.63
N SER A 70 -11.82 -0.40 -9.42
CA SER A 70 -12.87 0.51 -8.95
C SER A 70 -14.14 -0.27 -8.62
N GLU A 71 -14.78 0.10 -7.50
CA GLU A 71 -16.11 -0.39 -7.17
C GLU A 71 -17.13 0.49 -7.92
N PRO A 72 -18.13 -0.09 -8.62
CA PRO A 72 -19.05 0.66 -9.47
C PRO A 72 -19.84 1.75 -8.71
N ASN A 73 -19.95 1.64 -7.39
CA ASN A 73 -20.72 2.54 -6.53
C ASN A 73 -19.91 3.72 -5.96
N LYS A 74 -18.59 3.81 -6.18
CA LYS A 74 -17.74 4.84 -5.54
C LYS A 74 -17.18 5.92 -6.48
N GLY A 75 -17.37 5.78 -7.79
CA GLY A 75 -16.91 6.76 -8.78
C GLY A 75 -15.39 7.01 -8.77
N GLU A 76 -14.95 8.07 -9.44
CA GLU A 76 -13.54 8.45 -9.59
C GLU A 76 -12.87 8.91 -8.26
N ASP A 77 -13.65 9.24 -7.24
CA ASP A 77 -13.18 9.68 -5.91
C ASP A 77 -12.72 8.53 -4.99
N GLN A 78 -12.71 7.30 -5.50
CA GLN A 78 -12.31 6.15 -4.70
C GLN A 78 -10.82 6.21 -4.35
N LYS A 79 -10.51 6.54 -3.09
CA LYS A 79 -9.14 6.56 -2.56
C LYS A 79 -8.64 5.18 -2.13
N PHE A 80 -9.54 4.21 -1.97
CA PHE A 80 -9.24 2.88 -1.40
C PHE A 80 -9.60 1.74 -2.37
N PHE A 81 -8.65 0.83 -2.57
CA PHE A 81 -8.76 -0.31 -3.49
C PHE A 81 -8.48 -1.62 -2.76
N ARG A 82 -9.24 -2.66 -3.11
CA ARG A 82 -9.01 -4.02 -2.61
C ARG A 82 -8.23 -4.80 -3.65
N LEU A 83 -6.97 -5.08 -3.36
CA LEU A 83 -6.10 -5.81 -4.27
C LEU A 83 -6.12 -7.32 -3.97
N HIS A 84 -5.85 -8.12 -4.99
CA HIS A 84 -5.60 -9.54 -4.82
C HIS A 84 -4.21 -9.76 -4.21
N PRO A 85 -3.94 -10.87 -3.51
CA PRO A 85 -2.57 -11.27 -3.20
C PRO A 85 -1.66 -11.23 -4.44
N PRO A 86 -0.37 -10.91 -4.28
CA PRO A 86 0.52 -10.75 -5.43
C PRO A 86 0.79 -12.10 -6.08
N ARG A 87 0.61 -12.19 -7.39
CA ARG A 87 1.04 -13.34 -8.18
C ARG A 87 2.56 -13.52 -8.02
N GLY A 88 2.98 -14.75 -7.73
CA GLY A 88 4.39 -15.08 -7.40
C GLY A 88 4.82 -14.71 -5.98
N GLY A 89 3.92 -14.23 -5.12
CA GLY A 89 4.21 -13.92 -3.72
C GLY A 89 4.94 -12.59 -3.50
N PHE A 90 5.36 -12.37 -2.26
CA PHE A 90 6.17 -11.21 -1.87
C PHE A 90 7.66 -11.47 -2.08
N GLU A 91 8.50 -10.49 -1.75
CA GLU A 91 9.95 -10.62 -1.85
C GLU A 91 10.52 -11.79 -1.03
N ARG A 92 11.69 -12.28 -1.42
CA ARG A 92 12.34 -13.49 -0.87
C ARG A 92 12.48 -13.46 0.66
N LYS A 93 12.78 -12.31 1.28
CA LYS A 93 12.91 -12.21 2.75
C LYS A 93 11.58 -11.94 3.47
N GLY A 94 10.46 -12.01 2.74
CA GLY A 94 9.11 -11.99 3.26
C GLY A 94 8.64 -10.64 3.80
N THR A 95 7.53 -10.68 4.53
CA THR A 95 6.77 -9.50 4.99
C THR A 95 7.27 -8.89 6.31
N LYS A 96 8.32 -9.44 6.89
CA LYS A 96 8.90 -8.98 8.16
C LYS A 96 10.19 -8.16 7.98
N LYS A 97 10.76 -8.13 6.78
CA LYS A 97 11.99 -7.41 6.47
C LYS A 97 11.69 -6.20 5.58
N PRO A 98 12.43 -5.09 5.73
CA PRO A 98 12.26 -3.91 4.88
C PRO A 98 12.72 -4.18 3.44
N PHE A 99 12.21 -3.40 2.50
CA PHE A 99 12.48 -3.55 1.07
C PHE A 99 13.96 -3.45 0.72
N ASN A 100 14.71 -2.53 1.33
CA ASN A 100 16.15 -2.38 1.09
C ASN A 100 16.96 -3.64 1.45
N LEU A 101 16.43 -4.49 2.33
CA LEU A 101 17.06 -5.77 2.69
C LEU A 101 16.51 -6.94 1.86
N GLY A 102 15.65 -6.70 0.87
CA GLY A 102 14.99 -7.73 0.07
C GLY A 102 13.71 -8.31 0.71
N GLY A 103 13.07 -7.56 1.60
CA GLY A 103 11.74 -7.89 2.14
C GLY A 103 10.63 -7.07 1.50
N ALA A 104 9.41 -7.12 2.05
CA ALA A 104 8.24 -6.56 1.38
C ALA A 104 7.77 -5.18 1.88
N VAL A 105 8.19 -4.75 3.08
CA VAL A 105 7.63 -3.58 3.78
C VAL A 105 8.51 -2.33 3.65
N GLY A 106 7.92 -1.15 3.86
CA GLY A 106 8.60 0.14 3.80
C GLY A 106 8.48 0.86 2.46
N TYR A 107 9.37 1.82 2.23
CA TYR A 107 9.39 2.59 0.98
C TYR A 107 10.03 1.77 -0.15
N ARG A 108 9.35 1.71 -1.30
CA ARG A 108 9.79 0.96 -2.49
C ARG A 108 10.04 1.84 -3.71
N GLY A 109 9.77 3.16 -3.62
CA GLY A 109 9.80 4.06 -4.77
C GLY A 109 8.90 3.55 -5.90
N ASP A 110 9.38 3.64 -7.13
CA ASP A 110 8.62 3.29 -8.35
C ASP A 110 8.36 1.79 -8.49
N LYS A 111 9.11 0.94 -7.77
CA LYS A 111 8.92 -0.52 -7.78
C LYS A 111 7.61 -0.96 -7.12
N ILE A 112 6.85 -0.02 -6.53
CA ILE A 112 5.48 -0.29 -6.11
C ILE A 112 4.57 -0.59 -7.31
N ASN A 113 4.84 -0.01 -8.48
CA ASN A 113 4.05 -0.20 -9.68
C ASN A 113 4.05 -1.68 -10.11
N ASP A 114 5.21 -2.33 -10.04
CA ASP A 114 5.34 -3.76 -10.35
C ASP A 114 4.59 -4.64 -9.35
N LEU A 115 4.58 -4.26 -8.07
CA LEU A 115 3.81 -4.97 -7.05
C LEU A 115 2.30 -4.83 -7.31
N ILE A 116 1.83 -3.63 -7.61
CA ILE A 116 0.42 -3.36 -7.94
C ILE A 116 0.01 -4.18 -9.16
N LYS A 117 0.82 -4.19 -10.24
CA LYS A 117 0.56 -4.99 -11.46
C LYS A 117 0.43 -6.49 -11.17
N ARG A 118 1.20 -7.03 -10.19
CA ARG A 118 1.08 -8.43 -9.76
C ARG A 118 -0.14 -8.71 -8.88
N MET A 119 -0.73 -7.69 -8.27
CA MET A 119 -1.87 -7.78 -7.35
C MET A 119 -3.22 -7.45 -8.01
N ILE A 120 -3.21 -6.95 -9.26
CA ILE A 120 -4.39 -6.75 -10.09
C ILE A 120 -4.67 -7.99 -10.94
#